data_AF-A0A8C9FPP1-F1
#
_entry.id   AF-A0A8C9FPP1-F1
#
_cell.length_a   1.000
_cell.length_b   1.000
_cell.length_c   1.000
_cell.angle_alpha   90.00
_cell.angle_beta   90.00
_cell.angle_gamma   90.00
#
_symmetry.space_group_name_H-M   'P 1'
#
loop_
_entity.id
_entity.type
_entity.pdbx_description
1 polymer ?
#
loop_
_entity_poly.entity_id
_entity_poly.type
_entity_poly.pdbx_seq_one_letter_code
_entity_poly.pdbx_strand_id
1 'polypeptide(L)'
;MFLQSLRQIFIWIRTMMSWKEKSMNPPPCFIQRLDHLVLTVKSIEETVAFYSKVLGMEVVTFKGNRKALRFGNQKFNLHEVGKEFEPKARCPVPGSADICLITEASLDHLLGHLKACGVIIEEGPVARTGAVGPITSVYFRDPDENLIEVSSLSSQIEI
;
A
#
# COMPACT_ATOMS: atom_id res chain seq x y z
N MET A 1 -2.61 -47.83 9.75
CA MET A 1 -3.72 -46.85 9.82
C MET A 1 -3.47 -45.99 11.05
N PHE A 2 -3.32 -44.67 10.85
CA PHE A 2 -3.22 -43.59 11.84
C PHE A 2 -2.08 -43.60 12.86
N LEU A 3 -0.96 -42.93 12.52
CA LEU A 3 -0.05 -42.28 13.48
C LEU A 3 0.97 -41.36 12.76
N GLN A 4 0.49 -40.36 12.01
CA GLN A 4 1.31 -39.22 11.52
C GLN A 4 0.41 -37.99 11.30
N SER A 5 -0.04 -37.27 12.35
CA SER A 5 -0.73 -35.98 12.09
C SER A 5 -0.78 -34.98 13.27
N LEU A 6 0.19 -34.96 14.18
CA LEU A 6 0.17 -33.96 15.27
C LEU A 6 1.48 -33.19 15.49
N ARG A 7 2.48 -33.34 14.59
CA ARG A 7 3.76 -32.61 14.68
C ARG A 7 3.93 -31.44 13.71
N GLN A 8 2.94 -31.12 12.88
CA GLN A 8 2.98 -29.94 11.99
C GLN A 8 2.06 -28.77 12.42
N ILE A 9 1.17 -28.96 13.40
CA ILE A 9 0.19 -27.93 13.79
C ILE A 9 0.70 -27.01 14.93
N PHE A 10 1.76 -27.42 15.64
CA PHE A 10 2.31 -26.67 16.79
C PHE A 10 3.56 -25.84 16.48
N ILE A 11 3.88 -25.59 15.20
CA ILE A 11 5.03 -24.77 14.79
C ILE A 11 4.60 -23.37 14.32
N TRP A 12 3.31 -23.11 14.11
CA TRP A 12 2.82 -21.83 13.57
C TRP A 12 2.40 -20.78 14.62
N ILE A 13 2.51 -21.06 15.93
CA ILE A 13 2.01 -20.16 17.00
C ILE A 13 3.13 -19.40 17.75
N ARG A 14 4.40 -19.61 17.41
CA ARG A 14 5.54 -18.79 17.88
C ARG A 14 6.43 -18.59 16.66
N THR A 15 6.52 -17.42 16.03
CA THR A 15 7.10 -16.20 16.61
C THR A 15 6.68 -14.99 15.75
N MET A 16 5.45 -14.48 15.93
CA MET A 16 5.18 -13.06 15.70
C MET A 16 5.74 -12.33 16.92
N MET A 17 7.05 -12.04 16.90
CA MET A 17 7.67 -11.15 17.89
C MET A 17 7.20 -9.72 17.61
N SER A 18 5.98 -9.46 18.06
CA SER A 18 5.41 -8.14 18.23
C SER A 18 6.21 -7.44 19.30
N TRP A 19 6.73 -6.25 19.01
CA TRP A 19 7.46 -5.38 19.94
C TRP A 19 6.61 -4.90 21.13
N LYS A 20 5.39 -5.46 21.30
CA LYS A 20 4.43 -5.18 22.37
C LYS A 20 4.60 -6.07 23.60
N GLU A 21 5.73 -6.75 23.80
CA GLU A 21 6.03 -7.30 25.12
C GLU A 21 6.33 -6.14 26.10
N LYS A 22 5.43 -5.97 27.08
CA LYS A 22 5.31 -4.85 28.05
C LYS A 22 6.53 -4.58 28.96
N SER A 23 7.75 -5.03 28.62
CA SER A 23 8.93 -4.85 29.48
C SER A 23 10.18 -4.31 28.80
N MET A 24 10.14 -3.98 27.52
CA MET A 24 11.28 -3.32 26.86
C MET A 24 10.94 -1.88 26.54
N ASN A 25 11.66 -0.94 27.16
CA ASN A 25 11.68 0.43 26.66
C ASN A 25 12.07 0.36 25.17
N PRO A 26 11.27 0.95 24.26
CA PRO A 26 11.64 0.96 22.86
C PRO A 26 13.03 1.60 22.70
N PRO A 27 13.83 1.16 21.72
CA PRO A 27 15.12 1.77 21.47
C PRO A 27 14.92 3.29 21.26
N PRO A 28 15.91 4.12 21.61
CA PRO A 28 15.79 5.58 21.53
C PRO A 28 15.46 6.10 20.13
N CYS A 29 15.59 5.27 19.09
CA CYS A 29 15.28 5.56 17.69
C CYS A 29 14.04 4.82 17.16
N PHE A 30 13.00 4.63 17.96
CA PHE A 30 11.77 3.98 17.53
C PHE A 30 11.06 4.74 16.38
N ILE A 31 10.71 4.02 15.31
CA ILE A 31 9.98 4.56 14.15
C ILE A 31 8.48 4.38 14.36
N GLN A 32 7.72 5.46 14.17
CA GLN A 32 6.27 5.45 14.43
C GLN A 32 5.43 5.02 13.22
N ARG A 33 5.75 5.56 12.03
CA ARG A 33 4.96 5.37 10.81
C ARG A 33 5.76 5.76 9.56
N LEU A 34 5.28 5.34 8.40
CA LEU A 34 5.68 5.91 7.13
C LEU A 34 5.05 7.30 6.97
N ASP A 35 5.83 8.32 6.63
CA ASP A 35 5.33 9.67 6.32
C ASP A 35 5.04 9.81 4.82
N HIS A 36 6.02 9.45 4.00
CA HIS A 36 5.90 9.43 2.56
C HIS A 36 6.87 8.41 1.96
N LEU A 37 6.66 8.09 0.69
CA LEU A 37 7.63 7.40 -0.15
C LEU A 37 7.81 8.17 -1.47
N VAL A 38 8.83 7.79 -2.23
CA VAL A 38 9.08 8.34 -3.56
C VAL A 38 8.72 7.28 -4.60
N LEU A 39 7.89 7.64 -5.56
CA LEU A 39 7.68 6.84 -6.77
C LEU A 39 8.51 7.44 -7.90
N THR A 40 9.38 6.63 -8.49
CA THR A 40 10.00 6.96 -9.77
C THR A 40 9.05 6.55 -10.88
N VAL A 41 8.69 7.47 -11.76
CA VAL A 41 7.62 7.30 -12.76
C VAL A 41 8.10 7.69 -14.14
N LYS A 42 7.55 7.09 -15.20
CA LYS A 42 7.90 7.48 -16.58
C LYS A 42 7.34 8.86 -16.95
N SER A 43 6.13 9.17 -16.48
CA SER A 43 5.46 10.45 -16.71
C SER A 43 4.76 10.92 -15.44
N ILE A 44 5.16 12.09 -14.94
CA ILE A 44 4.49 12.71 -13.79
C ILE A 44 3.04 13.05 -14.14
N GLU A 45 2.77 13.51 -15.36
CA GLU A 45 1.43 13.90 -15.80
C GLU A 45 0.46 12.72 -15.79
N GLU A 46 0.86 11.59 -16.38
CA GLU A 46 0.03 10.37 -16.43
C GLU A 46 -0.21 9.81 -15.03
N THR A 47 0.83 9.76 -14.21
CA THR A 47 0.74 9.33 -12.81
C THR A 47 -0.23 10.22 -12.04
N VAL A 48 -0.10 11.54 -12.17
CA VAL A 48 -0.97 12.50 -11.48
C VAL A 48 -2.42 12.34 -11.93
N ALA A 49 -2.65 12.25 -13.23
CA ALA A 49 -3.99 12.05 -13.79
C ALA A 49 -4.62 10.74 -13.29
N PHE A 50 -3.83 9.65 -13.24
CA PHE A 50 -4.29 8.36 -12.75
C PHE A 50 -4.67 8.44 -11.27
N TYR A 51 -3.74 8.78 -10.39
CA TYR A 51 -3.99 8.70 -8.94
C TYR A 51 -5.03 9.71 -8.44
N SER A 52 -5.09 10.91 -9.04
CA SER A 52 -6.11 11.89 -8.69
C SER A 52 -7.51 11.46 -9.11
N LYS A 53 -7.66 10.83 -10.30
CA LYS A 53 -8.96 10.35 -10.80
C LYS A 53 -9.38 9.02 -10.16
N VAL A 54 -8.49 8.05 -10.12
CA VAL A 54 -8.77 6.67 -9.72
C VAL A 54 -8.86 6.56 -8.20
N LEU A 55 -7.95 7.22 -7.47
CA LEU A 55 -7.85 7.10 -6.00
C LEU A 55 -8.16 8.39 -5.25
N GLY A 56 -8.61 9.45 -5.94
CA GLY A 56 -9.02 10.69 -5.32
C GLY A 56 -7.89 11.45 -4.63
N MET A 57 -6.63 11.16 -4.98
CA MET A 57 -5.47 11.80 -4.35
C MET A 57 -5.34 13.27 -4.75
N GLU A 58 -4.97 14.13 -3.81
CA GLU A 58 -4.77 15.56 -4.08
C GLU A 58 -3.39 15.81 -4.68
N VAL A 59 -3.36 16.56 -5.78
CA VAL A 59 -2.12 16.96 -6.45
C VAL A 59 -1.51 18.17 -5.77
N VAL A 60 -0.35 17.99 -5.15
CA VAL A 60 0.38 19.06 -4.46
C VAL A 60 1.60 19.46 -5.28
N THR A 61 1.80 20.76 -5.46
CA THR A 61 3.02 21.33 -6.06
C THR A 61 3.82 22.05 -4.98
N PHE A 62 5.11 21.73 -4.85
CA PHE A 62 5.95 22.30 -3.79
C PHE A 62 7.39 22.50 -4.26
N LYS A 63 8.12 23.39 -3.58
CA LYS A 63 9.55 23.68 -3.84
C LYS A 63 9.84 23.86 -5.35
N GLY A 64 9.07 24.73 -5.99
CA GLY A 64 9.08 24.91 -7.45
C GLY A 64 8.14 23.91 -8.12
N ASN A 65 8.69 23.08 -9.01
CA ASN A 65 7.89 22.18 -9.85
C ASN A 65 7.79 20.74 -9.31
N ARG A 66 8.14 20.48 -8.04
CA ARG A 66 8.01 19.12 -7.50
C ARG A 66 6.54 18.79 -7.30
N LYS A 67 6.16 17.59 -7.73
CA LYS A 67 4.79 17.08 -7.61
C LYS A 67 4.72 16.00 -6.55
N ALA A 68 3.62 15.99 -5.81
CA ALA A 68 3.26 14.92 -4.91
C ALA A 68 1.76 14.61 -4.99
N LEU A 69 1.40 13.40 -4.58
CA LEU A 69 0.03 12.94 -4.44
C LEU A 69 -0.26 12.72 -2.96
N ARG A 70 -1.12 13.55 -2.38
CA ARG A 70 -1.48 13.51 -0.97
C ARG A 70 -2.75 12.70 -0.74
N PHE A 71 -2.74 11.87 0.30
CA PHE A 71 -3.89 11.10 0.76
C PHE A 71 -3.82 10.95 2.29
N GLY A 72 -4.93 11.24 2.97
CA GLY A 72 -4.93 11.35 4.44
C GLY A 72 -3.82 12.27 4.93
N ASN A 73 -2.94 11.74 5.79
CA ASN A 73 -1.80 12.45 6.36
C ASN A 73 -0.45 12.00 5.77
N GLN A 74 -0.46 11.39 4.59
CA GLN A 74 0.71 10.85 3.90
C GLN A 74 0.74 11.33 2.44
N LYS A 75 1.84 11.05 1.74
CA LYS A 75 1.95 11.36 0.31
C LYS A 75 2.91 10.45 -0.44
N PHE A 76 2.77 10.43 -1.77
CA PHE A 76 3.82 10.01 -2.69
C PHE A 76 4.49 11.25 -3.27
N ASN A 77 5.81 11.35 -3.13
CA ASN A 77 6.58 12.29 -3.95
C ASN A 77 6.88 11.63 -5.29
N LEU A 78 6.77 12.40 -6.38
CA LEU A 78 7.00 11.87 -7.73
C LEU A 78 8.33 12.37 -8.29
N HIS A 79 9.16 11.43 -8.74
CA HIS A 79 10.37 11.70 -9.49
C HIS A 79 10.19 11.12 -10.91
N GLU A 80 10.38 11.93 -11.95
CA GLU A 80 10.37 11.41 -13.32
C GLU A 80 11.71 10.75 -13.64
N VAL A 81 11.69 9.63 -14.38
CA VAL A 81 12.91 8.95 -14.82
C VAL A 81 13.83 9.92 -15.55
N GLY A 82 15.11 9.91 -15.18
CA GLY A 82 16.13 10.80 -15.74
C GLY A 82 16.08 12.24 -15.22
N LYS A 83 15.11 12.57 -14.35
CA LYS A 83 14.95 13.88 -13.71
C LYS A 83 14.78 13.73 -12.20
N GLU A 84 15.31 12.67 -11.60
CA GLU A 84 15.16 12.43 -10.18
C GLU A 84 15.99 13.42 -9.35
N PHE A 85 15.49 13.77 -8.17
CA PHE A 85 16.24 14.59 -7.21
C PHE A 85 17.12 13.71 -6.32
N GLU A 86 18.32 14.20 -6.00
CA GLU A 86 19.19 13.58 -4.99
C GLU A 86 18.85 14.05 -3.55
N PRO A 87 19.03 13.20 -2.53
CA PRO A 87 19.34 11.77 -2.64
C PRO A 87 18.13 10.94 -3.10
N LYS A 88 18.38 9.82 -3.79
CA LYS A 88 17.35 8.87 -4.23
C LYS A 88 17.70 7.41 -3.93
N ALA A 89 16.77 6.51 -4.20
CA ALA A 89 17.03 5.08 -4.19
C ALA A 89 18.19 4.75 -5.13
N ARG A 90 19.03 3.77 -4.75
CA ARG A 90 20.21 3.39 -5.55
C ARG A 90 19.84 2.95 -6.98
N CYS A 91 18.71 2.26 -7.11
CA CYS A 91 18.15 1.82 -8.38
C CYS A 91 16.69 2.32 -8.47
N PRO A 92 16.47 3.57 -8.90
CA PRO A 92 15.12 4.11 -9.05
C PRO A 92 14.48 3.51 -10.31
N VAL A 93 13.45 2.68 -10.15
CA VAL A 93 12.84 1.91 -11.24
C VAL A 93 11.33 2.12 -11.23
N PRO A 94 10.72 2.64 -12.31
CA PRO A 94 9.26 2.64 -12.44
C PRO A 94 8.70 1.22 -12.45
N GLY A 95 7.53 1.03 -11.83
CA GLY A 95 6.88 -0.27 -11.72
C GLY A 95 7.47 -1.17 -10.62
N SER A 96 8.41 -0.66 -9.82
CA SER A 96 9.03 -1.44 -8.74
C SER A 96 8.28 -1.38 -7.41
N ALA A 97 7.24 -0.55 -7.29
CA ALA A 97 6.47 -0.44 -6.07
C ALA A 97 5.36 -1.51 -6.01
N ASP A 98 5.21 -2.09 -4.82
CA ASP A 98 4.11 -2.95 -4.42
C ASP A 98 3.60 -2.39 -3.09
N ILE A 99 2.40 -1.80 -3.10
CA ILE A 99 1.87 -1.02 -1.98
C ILE A 99 0.43 -1.36 -1.67
N CYS A 100 0.12 -1.46 -0.38
CA CYS A 100 -1.23 -1.63 0.14
C CYS A 100 -1.72 -0.34 0.79
N LEU A 101 -2.88 0.15 0.34
CA LEU A 101 -3.54 1.36 0.81
C LEU A 101 -4.88 1.00 1.44
N ILE A 102 -5.14 1.58 2.62
CA ILE A 102 -6.41 1.36 3.32
C ILE A 102 -7.41 2.42 2.91
N THR A 103 -8.64 2.00 2.62
CA THR A 103 -9.78 2.88 2.34
C THR A 103 -10.91 2.66 3.34
N GLU A 104 -11.63 3.74 3.65
CA GLU A 104 -12.90 3.69 4.38
C GLU A 104 -14.10 3.50 3.44
N ALA A 105 -13.89 3.58 2.13
CA ALA A 105 -14.94 3.29 1.16
C ALA A 105 -15.36 1.81 1.24
N SER A 106 -16.66 1.54 1.05
CA SER A 106 -17.13 0.17 0.89
C SER A 106 -16.51 -0.47 -0.35
N LEU A 107 -16.29 -1.79 -0.29
CA LEU A 107 -15.75 -2.53 -1.43
C LEU A 107 -16.61 -2.39 -2.69
N ASP A 108 -17.94 -2.36 -2.54
CA ASP A 108 -18.85 -2.19 -3.68
C ASP A 108 -18.64 -0.83 -4.38
N HIS A 109 -18.48 0.25 -3.60
CA HIS A 109 -18.18 1.57 -4.16
C HIS A 109 -16.81 1.61 -4.82
N LEU A 110 -15.80 0.99 -4.20
CA LEU A 110 -14.45 0.91 -4.78
C LEU A 110 -14.48 0.17 -6.13
N LEU A 111 -15.05 -1.04 -6.16
CA LEU A 111 -15.14 -1.87 -7.37
C LEU A 111 -15.92 -1.16 -8.48
N GLY A 112 -17.06 -0.53 -8.14
CA GLY A 112 -17.85 0.25 -9.08
C GLY A 112 -17.07 1.43 -9.66
N HIS A 113 -16.35 2.18 -8.82
CA HIS A 113 -15.55 3.32 -9.25
C HIS A 113 -14.37 2.92 -10.12
N LEU A 114 -13.62 1.88 -9.74
CA LEU A 114 -12.50 1.36 -10.53
C LEU A 114 -12.97 0.95 -11.94
N LYS A 115 -14.10 0.23 -12.01
CA LYS A 115 -14.71 -0.15 -13.29
C LYS A 115 -15.14 1.07 -14.11
N ALA A 116 -15.78 2.07 -13.49
CA ALA A 116 -16.18 3.30 -14.16
C ALA A 116 -14.98 4.11 -14.68
N CYS A 117 -13.83 4.03 -14.00
CA CYS A 117 -12.57 4.63 -14.44
C CYS A 117 -11.87 3.83 -15.54
N GLY A 118 -12.35 2.62 -15.87
CA GLY A 118 -11.72 1.73 -16.85
C GLY A 118 -10.49 1.00 -16.32
N VAL A 119 -10.34 0.90 -15.00
CA VAL A 119 -9.23 0.17 -14.37
C VAL A 119 -9.52 -1.33 -14.42
N ILE A 120 -8.55 -2.10 -14.91
CA ILE A 120 -8.61 -3.56 -14.93
C ILE A 120 -8.19 -4.07 -13.55
N ILE A 121 -9.09 -4.78 -12.89
CA ILE A 121 -8.80 -5.47 -11.64
C ILE A 121 -8.06 -6.77 -11.96
N GLU A 122 -6.87 -6.93 -11.40
CA GLU A 122 -6.02 -8.12 -11.57
C GLU A 122 -6.48 -9.25 -10.62
N GLU A 123 -6.84 -8.91 -9.39
CA GLU A 123 -7.37 -9.85 -8.40
C GLU A 123 -8.28 -9.13 -7.39
N GLY A 124 -9.29 -9.83 -6.87
CA GLY A 124 -10.12 -9.38 -5.76
C GLY A 124 -11.60 -9.23 -6.10
N PRO A 125 -12.47 -9.03 -5.08
CA PRO A 125 -12.12 -8.90 -3.66
C PRO A 125 -11.64 -10.23 -3.05
N VAL A 126 -10.55 -10.19 -2.29
CA VAL A 126 -9.93 -11.39 -1.69
C VAL A 126 -9.39 -11.10 -0.29
N ALA A 127 -9.46 -12.09 0.60
CA ALA A 127 -8.93 -11.95 1.96
C ALA A 127 -7.39 -11.89 1.97
N ARG A 128 -6.85 -11.00 2.79
CA ARG A 128 -5.41 -10.79 3.02
C ARG A 128 -5.12 -10.49 4.49
N THR A 129 -3.84 -10.50 4.84
CA THR A 129 -3.37 -10.14 6.18
C THR A 129 -2.78 -8.74 6.15
N GLY A 130 -3.45 -7.77 6.77
CA GLY A 130 -2.94 -6.43 6.97
C GLY A 130 -2.07 -6.30 8.22
N ALA A 131 -1.41 -5.15 8.36
CA ALA A 131 -0.52 -4.88 9.50
C ALA A 131 -1.21 -4.89 10.87
N VAL A 132 -2.52 -4.61 10.91
CA VAL A 132 -3.31 -4.52 12.16
C VAL A 132 -4.43 -5.56 12.25
N GLY A 133 -4.58 -6.44 11.26
CA GLY A 133 -5.62 -7.46 11.22
C GLY A 133 -6.00 -7.89 9.80
N PRO A 134 -7.00 -8.78 9.67
CA PRO A 134 -7.52 -9.20 8.37
C PRO A 134 -8.07 -8.01 7.57
N ILE A 135 -7.81 -8.04 6.26
CA ILE A 135 -8.31 -7.05 5.30
C ILE A 135 -8.88 -7.76 4.08
N THR A 136 -9.76 -7.07 3.35
CA THR A 136 -10.23 -7.53 2.04
C THR A 136 -9.69 -6.58 0.99
N SER A 137 -9.04 -7.15 -0.01
CA SER A 137 -8.16 -6.43 -0.94
C SER A 137 -8.59 -6.57 -2.39
N VAL A 138 -8.32 -5.54 -3.18
CA VAL A 138 -8.42 -5.50 -4.65
C VAL A 138 -7.10 -5.02 -5.22
N TYR A 139 -6.62 -5.67 -6.27
CA TYR A 139 -5.34 -5.43 -6.91
C TYR A 139 -5.52 -4.90 -8.33
N PHE A 140 -4.72 -3.91 -8.71
CA PHE A 140 -4.64 -3.38 -10.08
C PHE A 140 -3.29 -2.69 -10.33
N ARG A 141 -3.05 -2.31 -11.58
CA ARG A 141 -1.82 -1.64 -12.01
C ARG A 141 -2.04 -0.13 -12.15
N ASP A 142 -1.02 0.64 -11.79
CA ASP A 142 -0.90 2.04 -12.18
C ASP A 142 -0.23 2.16 -13.58
N PRO A 143 -0.05 3.38 -14.14
CA PRO A 143 0.54 3.55 -15.47
C PRO A 143 1.98 3.02 -15.63
N ASP A 144 2.71 2.88 -14.53
CA ASP A 144 4.08 2.38 -14.51
C ASP A 144 4.17 0.89 -14.17
N GLU A 145 3.03 0.20 -14.02
CA GLU A 145 2.88 -1.20 -13.64
C GLU A 145 3.22 -1.51 -12.17
N ASN A 146 3.23 -0.48 -11.30
CA ASN A 146 3.28 -0.71 -9.86
C ASN A 146 2.05 -1.51 -9.43
N LEU A 147 2.24 -2.47 -8.52
CA LEU A 147 1.12 -3.23 -7.96
C LEU A 147 0.45 -2.40 -6.87
N ILE A 148 -0.80 -2.03 -7.12
CA ILE A 148 -1.60 -1.25 -6.18
C ILE A 148 -2.65 -2.16 -5.56
N GLU A 149 -2.51 -2.37 -4.26
CA GLU A 149 -3.51 -3.01 -3.43
C GLU A 149 -4.33 -1.93 -2.71
N VAL A 150 -5.66 -1.96 -2.88
CA VAL A 150 -6.58 -1.15 -2.09
C VAL A 150 -7.45 -2.06 -1.25
N SER A 151 -7.48 -1.80 0.05
CA SER A 151 -8.06 -2.73 1.03
C SER A 151 -8.96 -2.03 2.03
N SER A 152 -10.06 -2.69 2.38
CA SER A 152 -10.91 -2.30 3.51
C SER A 152 -10.59 -3.18 4.71
N LEU A 153 -10.55 -2.60 5.92
CA LEU A 153 -10.48 -3.38 7.15
C LEU A 153 -11.73 -4.26 7.25
N SER A 154 -11.55 -5.57 7.40
CA SER A 154 -12.68 -6.46 7.61
C SER A 154 -13.20 -6.19 9.03
N SER A 155 -14.43 -5.69 9.15
CA SER A 155 -15.10 -5.63 10.44
C SER A 155 -15.11 -7.05 11.02
N GLN A 156 -14.43 -7.26 12.13
CA GLN A 156 -14.67 -8.45 12.92
C GLN A 156 -16.14 -8.34 13.35
N ILE A 157 -17.00 -9.17 12.76
CA ILE A 157 -18.29 -9.45 13.36
C ILE A 157 -17.93 -10.11 14.69
N GLU A 158 -18.02 -9.37 15.78
CA GLU A 158 -18.08 -9.96 17.12
C GLU A 158 -19.32 -10.87 17.09
N ILE A 159 -19.09 -12.18 17.04
CA ILE A 159 -20.11 -13.21 17.25
C ILE A 159 -20.27 -13.39 18.76
#